data_AF-A0AB35YYC7-F1
#
_entry.id   AF-A0AB35YYC7-F1
#
_cell.length_a   1.000
_cell.length_b   1.000
_cell.length_c   1.000
_cell.angle_alpha   90.00
_cell.angle_beta   90.00
_cell.angle_gamma   90.00
#
_symmetry.space_group_name_H-M   'P 1'
#
loop_
_entity.id
_entity.type
_entity.pdbx_description
1 polymer ?
#
loop_
_entity_poly.entity_id
_entity_poly.type
_entity_poly.pdbx_seq_one_letter_code
_entity_poly.pdbx_strand_id
1 'polypeptide(L)'
;MKKLKPKYKRYLQIRSRRQMKNKKRNGNPRSLRQSTSGLIPRNHTLSFIDVPTPIVFKLQYEHCEEVISYINKIKGIGRSGRHMNIIMDDIIDIGEGAISMLLSVMEELVREGIIFTGTKPKQPIPRGILEKSGFFKFVKGKIDESNSTTKNTILNTGDNQTPQSELAEEIIKSMETVWGQKGRSPSIYSCVFEMMRNACDHAFKNENQIRWHFALSHSEIDNLVKFSFVDNGKGIIRTFTEGILKNFLNLFNDNLDIVETAFTNGIASRTGLSWRGKGLPTIYENYDDGHLNNLVVISNNVYIDFDRKIRHKLKNSFSGTYYYWKVDQSCTKECFEIKN
;
A
#
# COMPACT_ATOMS: atom_id res chain seq x y z
N MET A 1 53.08 2.32 -10.40
CA MET A 1 52.14 3.40 -10.05
C MET A 1 52.85 4.76 -10.13
N LYS A 2 52.45 5.66 -11.04
CA LYS A 2 53.10 6.98 -11.20
C LYS A 2 52.87 7.85 -9.94
N LYS A 3 53.95 8.30 -9.30
CA LYS A 3 53.89 9.18 -8.11
C LYS A 3 53.28 10.53 -8.51
N LEU A 4 52.23 10.96 -7.78
CA LEU A 4 51.53 12.22 -8.04
C LEU A 4 52.47 13.42 -7.81
N LYS A 5 52.45 14.39 -8.74
CA LYS A 5 53.24 15.63 -8.65
C LYS A 5 52.89 16.39 -7.35
N PRO A 6 53.86 17.03 -6.64
CA PRO A 6 53.65 17.65 -5.33
C PRO A 6 52.50 18.67 -5.27
N LYS A 7 52.32 19.48 -6.32
CA LYS A 7 51.20 20.43 -6.44
C LYS A 7 49.83 19.74 -6.47
N TYR A 8 49.73 18.59 -7.13
CA TYR A 8 48.49 17.82 -7.22
C TYR A 8 48.15 17.15 -5.88
N LYS A 9 49.16 16.66 -5.15
CA LYS A 9 48.98 16.13 -3.79
C LYS A 9 48.47 17.22 -2.83
N ARG A 10 49.01 18.44 -2.93
CA ARG A 10 48.55 19.61 -2.15
C ARG A 10 47.11 20.01 -2.49
N TYR A 11 46.75 20.00 -3.78
CA TYR A 11 45.38 20.24 -4.24
C TYR A 11 44.38 19.23 -3.65
N LEU A 12 44.70 17.93 -3.70
CA LEU A 12 43.85 16.87 -3.16
C LEU A 12 43.69 16.97 -1.63
N GLN A 13 44.75 17.34 -0.91
CA GLN A 13 44.67 17.60 0.54
C GLN A 13 43.78 18.79 0.88
N ILE A 14 43.86 19.88 0.09
CA ILE A 14 42.97 21.04 0.26
C ILE A 14 41.52 20.67 -0.04
N ARG A 15 41.27 19.92 -1.12
CA ARG A 15 39.93 19.45 -1.50
C ARG A 15 39.33 18.52 -0.45
N SER A 16 40.11 17.57 0.07
CA SER A 16 39.70 16.68 1.17
C SER A 16 39.38 17.46 2.45
N ARG A 17 40.22 18.43 2.84
CA ARG A 17 39.95 19.30 3.99
C ARG A 17 38.69 20.15 3.81
N ARG A 18 38.40 20.62 2.59
CA ARG A 18 37.15 21.34 2.26
C ARG A 18 35.93 20.42 2.32
N GLN A 19 36.02 19.20 1.78
CA GLN A 19 34.95 18.19 1.89
C GLN A 19 34.68 17.81 3.34
N MET A 20 35.71 17.64 4.17
CA MET A 20 35.53 17.37 5.61
C MET A 20 34.95 18.57 6.37
N LYS A 21 35.31 19.81 6.02
CA LYS A 21 34.66 21.02 6.57
C LYS A 21 33.19 21.11 6.16
N ASN A 22 32.85 20.76 4.92
CA ASN A 22 31.46 20.74 4.44
C ASN A 22 30.66 19.58 5.08
N LYS A 23 31.27 18.41 5.31
CA LYS A 23 30.66 17.32 6.07
C LYS A 23 30.50 17.64 7.55
N LYS A 24 31.42 18.39 8.18
CA LYS A 24 31.25 18.90 9.55
C LYS A 24 30.18 19.99 9.65
N ARG A 25 30.02 20.83 8.62
CA ARG A 25 28.93 21.80 8.51
C ARG A 25 27.56 21.14 8.27
N ASN A 26 27.52 20.04 7.51
CA ASN A 26 26.31 19.27 7.22
C ASN A 26 26.14 18.04 8.13
N GLY A 27 26.97 17.93 9.19
CA GLY A 27 27.12 16.73 10.02
C GLY A 27 26.31 16.74 11.31
N ASN A 28 25.45 17.75 11.51
CA ASN A 28 24.31 17.59 12.40
C ASN A 28 23.14 17.12 11.54
N PRO A 29 22.43 16.02 11.87
CA PRO A 29 21.09 15.86 11.37
C PRO A 29 20.35 17.16 11.68
N ARG A 30 19.56 17.66 10.74
CA ARG A 30 18.61 18.75 11.00
C ARG A 30 17.59 18.24 12.04
N SER A 31 18.00 18.18 13.32
CA SER A 31 17.08 18.44 14.40
C SER A 31 16.68 19.90 14.22
N LEU A 32 15.38 20.10 13.99
CA LEU A 32 14.76 21.42 13.93
C LEU A 32 14.92 22.10 15.30
N ARG A 33 16.08 22.70 15.57
CA ARG A 33 16.22 23.74 16.58
C ARG A 33 15.92 25.07 15.90
N GLN A 34 14.66 25.50 16.02
CA GLN A 34 14.20 26.83 15.64
C GLN A 34 15.03 27.87 16.39
N SER A 35 15.60 28.81 15.65
CA SER A 35 16.24 30.01 16.18
C SER A 35 15.17 30.91 16.79
N THR A 36 15.19 31.06 18.10
CA THR A 36 14.44 32.09 18.83
C THR A 36 15.12 33.44 18.67
N SER A 37 14.68 34.23 17.69
CA SER A 37 14.84 35.70 17.71
C SER A 37 13.96 36.33 16.63
N GLY A 38 12.85 36.92 17.05
CA GLY A 38 11.99 37.75 16.21
C GLY A 38 10.56 37.23 16.15
N LEU A 39 9.68 37.89 16.90
CA LEU A 39 8.23 37.68 17.00
C LEU A 39 7.84 36.32 17.61
N ILE A 40 7.44 36.31 18.89
CA ILE A 40 6.72 35.18 19.46
C ILE A 40 5.38 35.10 18.74
N PRO A 41 5.14 34.16 17.82
CA PRO A 41 3.79 33.91 17.35
C PRO A 41 3.08 33.30 18.54
N ARG A 42 1.90 33.83 18.90
CA ARG A 42 1.02 33.21 19.90
C ARG A 42 0.97 31.70 19.63
N ASN A 43 1.10 30.89 20.69
CA ASN A 43 0.88 29.45 20.65
C ASN A 43 -0.48 29.16 19.99
N HIS A 44 -0.50 28.93 18.68
CA HIS A 44 -1.61 28.26 18.04
C HIS A 44 -1.50 26.81 18.50
N THR A 45 -2.23 26.46 19.56
CA THR A 45 -2.49 25.07 19.89
C THR A 45 -3.03 24.41 18.63
N LEU A 46 -2.30 23.43 18.09
CA LEU A 46 -2.76 22.65 16.95
C LEU A 46 -4.11 22.04 17.32
N SER A 47 -5.15 22.43 16.60
CA SER A 47 -6.49 21.88 16.80
C SER A 47 -6.65 20.62 15.98
N PHE A 48 -7.15 19.55 16.61
CA PHE A 48 -7.44 18.28 15.95
C PHE A 48 -8.94 18.05 15.88
N ILE A 49 -9.41 17.54 14.76
CA ILE A 49 -10.79 17.09 14.60
C ILE A 49 -10.85 15.61 14.90
N ASP A 50 -11.71 15.23 15.84
CA ASP A 50 -12.01 13.83 16.10
C ASP A 50 -12.78 13.21 14.93
N VAL A 51 -12.24 12.11 14.41
CA VAL A 51 -12.83 11.35 13.31
C VAL A 51 -13.00 9.90 13.77
N PRO A 52 -14.20 9.52 14.24
CA PRO A 52 -14.47 8.15 14.67
C PRO A 52 -14.55 7.19 13.48
N THR A 53 -13.88 6.05 13.60
CA THR A 53 -13.90 4.95 12.62
C THR A 53 -15.23 4.20 12.64
N PRO A 54 -15.63 3.55 11.53
CA PRO A 54 -16.65 2.51 11.54
C PRO A 54 -16.38 1.43 12.60
N ILE A 55 -17.45 0.87 13.18
CA ILE A 55 -17.38 -0.17 14.21
C ILE A 55 -16.76 -1.46 13.66
N VAL A 56 -17.10 -1.81 12.42
CA VAL A 56 -16.45 -2.89 11.65
C VAL A 56 -15.56 -2.24 10.58
N PHE A 57 -14.25 -2.25 10.83
CA PHE A 57 -13.27 -1.60 9.97
C PHE A 57 -12.64 -2.61 9.01
N LYS A 58 -13.44 -3.11 8.07
CA LYS A 58 -13.01 -4.09 7.07
C LYS A 58 -13.56 -3.80 5.68
N LEU A 59 -12.92 -4.39 4.66
CA LEU A 59 -13.23 -4.18 3.24
C LEU A 59 -14.04 -5.35 2.61
N GLN A 60 -14.60 -6.27 3.40
CA GLN A 60 -15.60 -7.20 2.88
C GLN A 60 -16.83 -6.43 2.38
N TYR A 61 -17.56 -7.03 1.44
CA TYR A 61 -18.68 -6.43 0.74
C TYR A 61 -19.68 -5.73 1.68
N GLU A 62 -20.05 -6.38 2.78
CA GLU A 62 -21.05 -5.92 3.74
C GLU A 62 -20.67 -4.63 4.47
N HIS A 63 -19.37 -4.31 4.54
CA HIS A 63 -18.83 -3.23 5.37
C HIS A 63 -18.03 -2.19 4.57
N CYS A 64 -17.65 -2.52 3.34
CA CYS A 64 -16.71 -1.72 2.55
C CYS A 64 -17.20 -0.28 2.29
N GLU A 65 -18.51 -0.07 2.13
CA GLU A 65 -19.09 1.27 1.90
C GLU A 65 -18.84 2.23 3.07
N GLU A 66 -18.99 1.75 4.31
CA GLU A 66 -18.75 2.56 5.50
C GLU A 66 -17.28 2.94 5.62
N VAL A 67 -16.38 2.00 5.34
CA VAL A 67 -14.94 2.24 5.34
C VAL A 67 -14.55 3.22 4.22
N ILE A 68 -15.06 3.04 3.00
CA ILE A 68 -14.74 3.93 1.87
C ILE A 68 -15.31 5.34 2.12
N SER A 69 -16.52 5.45 2.68
CA SER A 69 -17.10 6.73 3.10
C SER A 69 -16.22 7.42 4.15
N TYR A 70 -15.75 6.67 5.14
CA TYR A 70 -14.83 7.17 6.17
C TYR A 70 -13.49 7.64 5.58
N ILE A 71 -12.90 6.88 4.65
CA ILE A 71 -11.67 7.27 3.95
C ILE A 71 -11.87 8.56 3.15
N ASN A 72 -13.00 8.70 2.45
CA ASN A 72 -13.33 9.92 1.72
C ASN A 72 -13.53 11.12 2.65
N LYS A 73 -14.15 10.92 3.82
CA LYS A 73 -14.27 11.93 4.87
C LYS A 73 -12.90 12.42 5.35
N ILE A 74 -11.96 11.51 5.63
CA ILE A 74 -10.58 11.86 6.02
C ILE A 74 -9.92 12.71 4.92
N LYS A 75 -9.99 12.28 3.65
CA LYS A 75 -9.44 13.04 2.53
C LYS A 75 -10.04 14.44 2.44
N GLY A 76 -11.37 14.56 2.59
CA GLY A 76 -12.05 15.85 2.57
C GLY A 76 -11.60 16.79 3.70
N ILE A 77 -11.44 16.26 4.91
CA ILE A 77 -10.93 17.03 6.06
C ILE A 77 -9.46 17.43 5.83
N GLY A 78 -8.62 16.50 5.38
CA GLY A 78 -7.21 16.76 5.07
C GLY A 78 -7.02 17.86 4.04
N ARG A 79 -7.78 17.83 2.93
CA ARG A 79 -7.76 18.88 1.89
C ARG A 79 -8.15 20.27 2.39
N SER A 80 -8.92 20.34 3.48
CA SER A 80 -9.24 21.61 4.15
C SER A 80 -8.12 22.13 5.07
N GLY A 81 -6.97 21.45 5.12
CA GLY A 81 -5.81 21.83 5.93
C GLY A 81 -5.93 21.47 7.41
N ARG A 82 -6.94 20.67 7.79
CA ARG A 82 -7.25 20.40 9.21
C ARG A 82 -6.59 19.13 9.69
N HIS A 83 -5.97 19.21 10.87
CA HIS A 83 -5.37 18.06 11.55
C HIS A 83 -6.44 17.18 12.18
N MET A 84 -6.16 15.88 12.31
CA MET A 84 -7.16 14.88 12.65
C MET A 84 -6.71 13.98 13.79
N ASN A 85 -7.67 13.61 14.62
CA ASN A 85 -7.52 12.59 15.64
C ASN A 85 -8.39 11.39 15.26
N ILE A 86 -7.75 10.26 14.90
CA ILE A 86 -8.42 9.05 14.45
C ILE A 86 -8.89 8.24 15.67
N ILE A 87 -10.20 8.16 15.90
CA ILE A 87 -10.75 7.47 17.07
C ILE A 87 -11.13 6.04 16.69
N MET A 88 -10.37 5.06 17.20
CA MET A 88 -10.56 3.63 16.95
C MET A 88 -11.19 2.88 18.12
N ASP A 89 -11.58 3.58 19.18
CA ASP A 89 -11.99 3.00 20.47
C ASP A 89 -13.04 1.89 20.34
N ASP A 90 -14.04 2.13 19.49
CA ASP A 90 -15.26 1.31 19.38
C ASP A 90 -15.16 0.23 18.28
N ILE A 91 -14.00 0.07 17.66
CA ILE A 91 -13.77 -1.01 16.68
C ILE A 91 -13.92 -2.36 17.38
N ILE A 92 -14.87 -3.17 16.89
CA ILE A 92 -15.06 -4.56 17.33
C ILE A 92 -14.38 -5.55 16.40
N ASP A 93 -14.17 -5.16 15.14
CA ASP A 93 -13.56 -6.02 14.13
C ASP A 93 -12.80 -5.20 13.08
N ILE A 94 -11.62 -5.65 12.68
CA ILE A 94 -10.69 -4.91 11.81
C ILE A 94 -9.93 -5.84 10.88
N GLY A 95 -9.57 -5.35 9.70
CA GLY A 95 -8.84 -6.12 8.69
C GLY A 95 -7.63 -5.35 8.16
N GLU A 96 -6.60 -6.09 7.77
CA GLU A 96 -5.30 -5.56 7.32
C GLU A 96 -5.41 -4.73 6.04
N GLY A 97 -6.38 -5.05 5.17
CA GLY A 97 -6.70 -4.25 4.00
C GLY A 97 -7.21 -2.84 4.35
N ALA A 98 -8.12 -2.73 5.34
CA ALA A 98 -8.64 -1.44 5.79
C ALA A 98 -7.57 -0.62 6.52
N ILE A 99 -6.73 -1.28 7.34
CA ILE A 99 -5.57 -0.66 7.99
C ILE A 99 -4.61 -0.07 6.94
N SER A 100 -4.29 -0.86 5.90
CA SER A 100 -3.41 -0.43 4.82
C SER A 100 -4.00 0.73 4.01
N MET A 101 -5.31 0.67 3.70
CA MET A 101 -5.99 1.75 2.99
C MET A 101 -5.98 3.06 3.81
N LEU A 102 -6.22 2.98 5.12
CA LEU A 102 -6.12 4.13 6.01
C LEU A 102 -4.69 4.69 6.03
N LEU A 103 -3.68 3.83 6.22
CA LEU A 103 -2.28 4.24 6.22
C LEU A 103 -1.90 4.95 4.92
N SER A 104 -2.33 4.42 3.77
CA SER A 104 -2.05 5.00 2.45
C SER A 104 -2.55 6.43 2.32
N VAL A 105 -3.76 6.71 2.82
CA VAL A 105 -4.34 8.05 2.83
C VAL A 105 -3.69 8.96 3.87
N MET A 106 -3.36 8.42 5.05
CA MET A 106 -2.63 9.19 6.07
C MET A 106 -1.29 9.68 5.53
N GLU A 107 -0.53 8.84 4.82
CA GLU A 107 0.76 9.22 4.26
C GLU A 107 0.68 10.25 3.13
N GLU A 108 -0.35 10.17 2.28
CA GLU A 108 -0.67 11.21 1.29
C GLU A 108 -0.84 12.56 2.02
N LEU A 109 -1.71 12.61 3.02
CA LEU A 109 -2.06 13.84 3.73
C LEU A 109 -0.93 14.36 4.62
N VAL A 110 -0.10 13.50 5.19
CA VAL A 110 1.11 13.91 5.93
C VAL A 110 2.08 14.67 5.03
N ARG A 111 2.20 14.31 3.75
CA ARG A 111 3.02 15.06 2.79
C ARG A 111 2.44 16.43 2.46
N GLU A 112 1.14 16.57 2.58
CA GLU A 112 0.42 17.86 2.46
C GLU A 112 0.49 18.69 3.76
N GLY A 113 1.17 18.19 4.80
CA GLY A 113 1.37 18.90 6.06
C GLY A 113 0.31 18.60 7.12
N ILE A 114 -0.55 17.59 6.91
CA ILE A 114 -1.56 17.18 7.88
C ILE A 114 -0.95 16.31 8.97
N ILE A 115 -1.21 16.67 10.22
CA ILE A 115 -0.79 15.91 11.39
C ILE A 115 -1.95 15.02 11.85
N PHE A 116 -1.61 13.78 12.19
CA PHE A 116 -2.54 12.81 12.76
C PHE A 116 -2.15 12.48 14.20
N THR A 117 -3.16 12.38 15.05
CA THR A 117 -3.14 11.62 16.31
C THR A 117 -4.18 10.52 16.24
N GLY A 118 -4.26 9.65 17.25
CA GLY A 118 -5.33 8.66 17.29
C GLY A 118 -5.30 7.76 18.50
N THR A 119 -6.35 6.97 18.62
CA THR A 119 -6.48 5.91 19.63
C THR A 119 -6.34 4.52 18.99
N LYS A 120 -6.31 3.49 19.82
CA LYS A 120 -6.33 2.08 19.40
C LYS A 120 -7.67 1.46 19.81
N PRO A 121 -8.09 0.36 19.16
CA PRO A 121 -9.26 -0.40 19.61
C PRO A 121 -9.20 -0.73 21.10
N LYS A 122 -10.33 -0.61 21.79
CA LYS A 122 -10.42 -1.02 23.21
C LYS A 122 -10.40 -2.54 23.36
N GLN A 123 -10.99 -3.25 22.41
CA GLN A 123 -11.06 -4.71 22.45
C GLN A 123 -9.71 -5.36 22.12
N PRO A 124 -9.30 -6.42 22.85
CA PRO A 124 -7.98 -7.05 22.68
C PRO A 124 -7.72 -7.60 21.28
N ILE A 125 -8.71 -8.23 20.65
CA ILE A 125 -8.55 -8.87 19.34
C ILE A 125 -8.26 -7.83 18.24
N PRO A 126 -9.12 -6.83 17.97
CA PRO A 126 -8.83 -5.83 16.94
C PRO A 126 -7.62 -4.97 17.27
N ARG A 127 -7.34 -4.72 18.57
CA ARG A 127 -6.08 -4.07 18.99
C ARG A 127 -4.88 -4.90 18.57
N GLY A 128 -4.90 -6.20 18.83
CA GLY A 128 -3.84 -7.13 18.46
C GLY A 128 -3.62 -7.19 16.95
N ILE A 129 -4.69 -7.19 16.14
CA ILE A 129 -4.59 -7.14 14.68
C ILE A 129 -3.90 -5.84 14.23
N LEU A 130 -4.32 -4.68 14.75
CA LEU A 130 -3.70 -3.40 14.43
C LEU A 130 -2.22 -3.36 14.82
N GLU A 131 -1.88 -3.79 16.03
CA GLU A 131 -0.52 -3.77 16.55
C GLU A 131 0.42 -4.72 15.81
N LYS A 132 -0.08 -5.91 15.44
CA LYS A 132 0.69 -6.89 14.66
C LYS A 132 0.80 -6.53 13.18
N SER A 133 -0.09 -5.71 12.64
CA SER A 133 -0.15 -5.42 11.19
C SER A 133 1.14 -4.80 10.62
N GLY A 134 1.98 -4.17 11.45
CA GLY A 134 3.10 -3.35 10.98
C GLY A 134 2.75 -1.88 10.77
N PHE A 135 1.52 -1.46 11.06
CA PHE A 135 1.07 -0.06 11.00
C PHE A 135 1.98 0.90 11.80
N PHE A 136 2.42 0.47 12.99
CA PHE A 136 3.27 1.26 13.88
C PHE A 136 4.74 1.35 13.45
N LYS A 137 5.12 0.75 12.31
CA LYS A 137 6.40 1.04 11.65
C LYS A 137 6.39 2.45 11.03
N PHE A 138 5.19 3.00 10.76
CA PHE A 138 4.98 4.29 10.07
C PHE A 138 4.42 5.37 10.98
N VAL A 139 3.64 4.95 11.98
CA VAL A 139 3.01 5.85 12.94
C VAL A 139 3.60 5.61 14.32
N LYS A 140 3.97 6.70 15.01
CA LYS A 140 4.44 6.59 16.40
C LYS A 140 3.31 6.11 17.31
N GLY A 141 3.54 5.02 18.02
CA GLY A 141 2.59 4.50 19.00
C GLY A 141 3.23 3.45 19.90
N LYS A 142 2.56 3.17 21.03
CA LYS A 142 2.95 2.07 21.92
C LYS A 142 2.30 0.78 21.43
N ILE A 143 3.11 -0.25 21.24
CA ILE A 143 2.69 -1.62 20.93
C ILE A 143 2.80 -2.43 22.22
N ASP A 144 1.85 -3.33 22.48
CA ASP A 144 2.00 -4.32 23.55
C ASP A 144 3.17 -5.26 23.24
N GLU A 145 3.98 -5.60 24.22
CA GLU A 145 5.12 -6.51 24.04
C GLU A 145 4.66 -7.86 23.47
N SER A 146 3.48 -8.34 23.87
CA SER A 146 2.90 -9.60 23.35
C SER A 146 2.58 -9.55 21.85
N ASN A 147 2.47 -8.34 21.27
CA ASN A 147 2.14 -8.10 19.87
C ASN A 147 3.36 -7.64 19.05
N SER A 148 4.53 -7.47 19.68
CA SER A 148 5.74 -6.96 19.04
C SER A 148 6.42 -7.99 18.11
N THR A 149 6.32 -9.29 18.45
CA THR A 149 6.89 -10.38 17.65
C THR A 149 5.81 -10.99 16.77
N THR A 150 5.90 -10.75 15.46
CA THR A 150 4.93 -11.21 14.47
C THR A 150 5.56 -11.30 13.08
N LYS A 151 5.09 -12.24 12.26
CA LYS A 151 5.41 -12.27 10.81
C LYS A 151 4.59 -11.26 10.01
N ASN A 152 3.44 -10.82 10.55
CA ASN A 152 2.57 -9.85 9.88
C ASN A 152 3.32 -8.54 9.64
N THR A 153 3.10 -7.95 8.48
CA THR A 153 3.80 -6.73 8.08
C THR A 153 2.99 -5.94 7.07
N ILE A 154 3.22 -4.64 7.06
CA ILE A 154 2.89 -3.76 5.95
C ILE A 154 4.22 -3.27 5.41
N LEU A 155 4.52 -3.64 4.17
CA LEU A 155 5.62 -3.07 3.42
C LEU A 155 5.20 -1.70 2.89
N ASN A 156 5.94 -0.68 3.28
CA ASN A 156 5.88 0.66 2.72
C ASN A 156 7.23 0.96 2.07
N THR A 157 7.50 0.25 0.99
CA THR A 157 8.67 0.52 0.17
C THR A 157 8.29 0.84 -1.26
N GLY A 158 6.99 1.03 -1.52
CA GLY A 158 6.45 1.06 -2.86
C GLY A 158 6.55 2.38 -3.61
N ASP A 159 7.72 2.72 -4.10
CA ASP A 159 7.85 3.61 -5.26
C ASP A 159 8.37 2.84 -6.47
N ASN A 160 8.80 3.55 -7.52
CA ASN A 160 9.36 2.90 -8.70
C ASN A 160 10.77 2.32 -8.48
N GLN A 161 11.33 2.42 -7.28
CA GLN A 161 12.68 1.97 -6.92
C GLN A 161 12.69 0.81 -5.91
N THR A 162 11.52 0.28 -5.52
CA THR A 162 11.43 -0.84 -4.56
C THR A 162 12.25 -2.04 -5.03
N PRO A 163 13.17 -2.57 -4.22
CA PRO A 163 13.92 -3.76 -4.59
C PRO A 163 12.99 -4.98 -4.71
N GLN A 164 13.05 -5.65 -5.87
CA GLN A 164 12.31 -6.90 -6.12
C GLN A 164 12.61 -7.99 -5.07
N SER A 165 13.81 -7.96 -4.47
CA SER A 165 14.21 -8.88 -3.42
C SER A 165 13.37 -8.76 -2.15
N GLU A 166 12.89 -7.56 -1.80
CA GLU A 166 12.04 -7.37 -0.61
C GLU A 166 10.69 -8.05 -0.78
N LEU A 167 10.07 -7.88 -1.95
CA LEU A 167 8.82 -8.56 -2.30
C LEU A 167 8.99 -10.09 -2.30
N ALA A 168 10.08 -10.56 -2.90
CA ALA A 168 10.39 -11.99 -2.95
C ALA A 168 10.59 -12.58 -1.55
N GLU A 169 11.25 -11.87 -0.64
CA GLU A 169 11.48 -12.34 0.74
C GLU A 169 10.17 -12.51 1.51
N GLU A 170 9.25 -11.56 1.43
CA GLU A 170 7.96 -11.67 2.11
C GLU A 170 7.07 -12.78 1.52
N ILE A 171 7.15 -13.02 0.20
CA ILE A 171 6.47 -14.15 -0.43
C ILE A 171 7.08 -15.47 0.03
N ILE A 172 8.41 -15.57 0.15
CA ILE A 172 9.09 -16.76 0.68
C ILE A 172 8.65 -17.07 2.12
N LYS A 173 8.58 -16.04 2.99
CA LYS A 173 8.06 -16.17 4.35
C LYS A 173 6.59 -16.63 4.37
N SER A 174 5.81 -16.16 3.40
CA SER A 174 4.42 -16.58 3.26
C SER A 174 4.31 -18.07 2.91
N MET A 175 5.16 -18.56 2.02
CA MET A 175 5.19 -19.99 1.69
C MET A 175 5.58 -20.87 2.87
N GLU A 176 6.47 -20.37 3.76
CA GLU A 176 6.80 -21.06 5.01
C GLU A 176 5.59 -21.22 5.92
N THR A 177 4.73 -20.20 6.03
CA THR A 177 3.49 -20.28 6.83
C THR A 177 2.47 -21.24 6.21
N VAL A 178 2.29 -21.24 4.89
CA VAL A 178 1.25 -22.07 4.24
C VAL A 178 1.70 -23.54 4.12
N TRP A 179 2.95 -23.77 3.71
CA TRP A 179 3.45 -25.07 3.31
C TRP A 179 4.47 -25.68 4.29
N GLY A 180 4.83 -24.96 5.36
CA GLY A 180 5.83 -25.40 6.34
C GLY A 180 7.27 -25.35 5.84
N GLN A 181 7.52 -24.80 4.64
CA GLN A 181 8.86 -24.70 4.05
C GLN A 181 9.04 -23.38 3.30
N LYS A 182 10.25 -22.81 3.38
CA LYS A 182 10.62 -21.65 2.57
C LYS A 182 10.70 -22.05 1.10
N GLY A 183 10.08 -21.26 0.23
CA GLY A 183 10.17 -21.48 -1.20
C GLY A 183 9.66 -20.30 -2.01
N ARG A 184 10.04 -20.29 -3.28
CA ARG A 184 9.57 -19.32 -4.26
C ARG A 184 8.18 -19.72 -4.74
N SER A 185 7.32 -18.73 -4.91
CA SER A 185 6.04 -18.85 -5.61
C SER A 185 5.99 -17.85 -6.77
N PRO A 186 6.40 -18.27 -7.98
CA PRO A 186 6.29 -17.47 -9.21
C PRO A 186 4.90 -16.88 -9.46
N SER A 187 3.81 -17.64 -9.24
CA SER A 187 2.44 -17.16 -9.40
C SER A 187 2.12 -16.00 -8.48
N ILE A 188 2.33 -16.14 -7.16
CA ILE A 188 2.08 -15.06 -6.19
C ILE A 188 3.01 -13.87 -6.44
N TYR A 189 4.28 -14.11 -6.78
CA TYR A 189 5.22 -13.06 -7.14
C TYR A 189 4.77 -12.29 -8.39
N SER A 190 4.31 -12.98 -9.42
CA SER A 190 3.82 -12.36 -10.65
C SER A 190 2.61 -11.46 -10.37
N CYS A 191 1.65 -11.91 -9.55
CA CYS A 191 0.50 -11.10 -9.15
C CYS A 191 0.93 -9.80 -8.46
N VAL A 192 1.80 -9.88 -7.45
CA VAL A 192 2.27 -8.71 -6.71
C VAL A 192 3.08 -7.77 -7.62
N PHE A 193 3.89 -8.33 -8.51
CA PHE A 193 4.68 -7.56 -9.47
C PHE A 193 3.79 -6.80 -10.46
N GLU A 194 2.74 -7.42 -10.99
CA GLU A 194 1.77 -6.76 -11.87
C GLU A 194 0.99 -5.66 -11.13
N MET A 195 0.60 -5.88 -9.88
CA MET A 195 -0.03 -4.84 -9.04
C MET A 195 0.91 -3.65 -8.82
N MET A 196 2.19 -3.92 -8.53
CA MET A 196 3.23 -2.89 -8.42
C MET A 196 3.41 -2.11 -9.72
N ARG A 197 3.51 -2.80 -10.87
CA ARG A 197 3.63 -2.14 -12.18
C ARG A 197 2.42 -1.27 -12.48
N ASN A 198 1.21 -1.75 -12.19
CA ASN A 198 -0.03 -0.97 -12.33
C ASN A 198 0.00 0.31 -11.47
N ALA A 199 0.46 0.21 -10.21
CA ALA A 199 0.61 1.38 -9.36
C ALA A 199 1.64 2.37 -9.93
N CYS A 200 2.84 1.89 -10.28
CA CYS A 200 3.94 2.74 -10.76
C CYS A 200 3.67 3.39 -12.12
N ASP A 201 3.13 2.66 -13.08
CA ASP A 201 2.99 3.11 -14.46
C ASP A 201 1.69 3.89 -14.71
N HIS A 202 0.64 3.62 -13.92
CA HIS A 202 -0.71 4.04 -14.26
C HIS A 202 -1.43 4.80 -13.16
N ALA A 203 -1.21 4.47 -11.89
CA ALA A 203 -2.01 5.04 -10.80
C ALA A 203 -1.69 6.52 -10.51
N PHE A 204 -0.46 6.97 -10.74
CA PHE A 204 0.00 8.32 -10.40
C PHE A 204 0.42 9.13 -11.62
N LYS A 205 0.33 10.46 -11.51
CA LYS A 205 0.74 11.38 -12.59
C LYS A 205 2.25 11.61 -12.61
N ASN A 206 2.87 11.69 -11.43
CA ASN A 206 4.29 11.96 -11.27
C ASN A 206 4.95 10.84 -10.45
N GLU A 207 6.18 10.48 -10.81
CA GLU A 207 6.91 9.39 -10.13
C GLU A 207 7.11 9.63 -8.63
N ASN A 208 7.31 10.88 -8.23
CA ASN A 208 7.50 11.25 -6.82
C ASN A 208 6.23 11.09 -5.96
N GLN A 209 5.07 10.86 -6.58
CA GLN A 209 3.80 10.59 -5.91
C GLN A 209 3.52 9.10 -5.76
N ILE A 210 4.25 8.23 -6.48
CA ILE A 210 4.00 6.79 -6.45
C ILE A 210 4.14 6.28 -5.03
N ARG A 211 3.04 5.73 -4.52
CA ARG A 211 2.97 5.06 -3.22
C ARG A 211 1.99 3.91 -3.29
N TRP A 212 2.46 2.74 -2.89
CA TRP A 212 1.63 1.57 -2.68
C TRP A 212 2.07 0.85 -1.40
N HIS A 213 1.14 0.12 -0.80
CA HIS A 213 1.32 -0.61 0.44
C HIS A 213 0.96 -2.07 0.20
N PHE A 214 1.85 -2.96 0.63
CA PHE A 214 1.65 -4.40 0.52
C PHE A 214 1.65 -5.03 1.91
N ALA A 215 0.49 -5.53 2.33
CA ALA A 215 0.27 -6.07 3.67
C ALA A 215 0.09 -7.59 3.63
N LEU A 216 0.71 -8.25 4.61
CA LEU A 216 0.70 -9.69 4.79
C LEU A 216 0.24 -10.01 6.21
N SER A 217 -0.73 -10.91 6.34
CA SER A 217 -1.21 -11.43 7.62
C SER A 217 -1.11 -12.94 7.63
N HIS A 218 -0.24 -13.45 8.49
CA HIS A 218 0.06 -14.85 8.66
C HIS A 218 -0.80 -15.42 9.78
N SER A 219 -1.48 -16.53 9.49
CA SER A 219 -2.09 -17.41 10.48
C SER A 219 -1.40 -18.76 10.41
N GLU A 220 -0.50 -19.02 11.36
CA GLU A 220 0.20 -20.31 11.48
C GLU A 220 -0.77 -21.43 11.90
N ILE A 221 -1.82 -21.09 12.64
CA ILE A 221 -2.84 -22.07 13.09
C ILE A 221 -3.64 -22.57 11.88
N ASP A 222 -3.97 -21.67 10.96
CA ASP A 222 -4.80 -21.96 9.80
C ASP A 222 -3.98 -22.32 8.54
N ASN A 223 -2.64 -22.32 8.63
CA ASN A 223 -1.73 -22.41 7.48
C ASN A 223 -2.13 -21.46 6.33
N LEU A 224 -2.44 -20.22 6.68
CA LEU A 224 -3.05 -19.23 5.81
C LEU A 224 -2.25 -17.93 5.81
N VAL A 225 -2.09 -17.34 4.64
CA VAL A 225 -1.64 -15.95 4.51
C VAL A 225 -2.69 -15.14 3.75
N LYS A 226 -3.08 -14.01 4.34
CA LYS A 226 -3.92 -13.00 3.70
C LYS A 226 -3.03 -11.89 3.17
N PHE A 227 -3.28 -11.51 1.93
CA PHE A 227 -2.53 -10.47 1.24
C PHE A 227 -3.44 -9.29 0.95
N SER A 228 -2.89 -8.08 1.01
CA SER A 228 -3.57 -6.86 0.60
C SER A 228 -2.60 -5.94 -0.09
N PHE A 229 -2.95 -5.49 -1.30
CA PHE A 229 -2.19 -4.48 -2.01
C PHE A 229 -3.08 -3.26 -2.19
N VAL A 230 -2.59 -2.08 -1.81
CA VAL A 230 -3.34 -0.82 -1.98
C VAL A 230 -2.46 0.26 -2.55
N ASP A 231 -2.99 0.95 -3.55
CA ASP A 231 -2.49 2.24 -3.99
C ASP A 231 -3.57 3.30 -3.79
N ASN A 232 -3.13 4.54 -3.65
CA ASN A 232 -3.99 5.70 -3.45
C ASN A 232 -4.00 6.64 -4.66
N GLY A 233 -3.81 6.08 -5.85
CA GLY A 233 -3.76 6.82 -7.11
C GLY A 233 -5.14 7.06 -7.72
N LYS A 234 -5.21 7.11 -9.04
CA LYS A 234 -6.45 7.40 -9.77
C LYS A 234 -7.40 6.20 -9.89
N GLY A 235 -6.90 4.98 -9.69
CA GLY A 235 -7.64 3.73 -9.89
C GLY A 235 -7.72 3.26 -11.34
N ILE A 236 -8.21 2.04 -11.53
CA ILE A 236 -8.32 1.35 -12.81
C ILE A 236 -9.18 2.16 -13.79
N ILE A 237 -10.42 2.51 -13.43
CA ILE A 237 -11.37 3.17 -14.36
C ILE A 237 -10.84 4.51 -14.86
N ARG A 238 -10.24 5.33 -14.00
CA ARG A 238 -9.68 6.61 -14.44
C ARG A 238 -8.51 6.45 -15.40
N THR A 239 -7.79 5.32 -15.35
CA THR A 239 -6.79 4.95 -16.36
C THR A 239 -7.40 4.74 -17.74
N PHE A 240 -8.67 4.32 -17.81
CA PHE A 240 -9.42 4.23 -19.06
C PHE A 240 -9.96 5.59 -19.50
N THR A 241 -10.56 6.36 -18.59
CA THR A 241 -11.28 7.59 -18.97
C THR A 241 -10.38 8.79 -19.27
N GLU A 242 -9.18 8.84 -18.69
CA GLU A 242 -8.23 9.94 -18.82
C GLU A 242 -6.99 9.57 -19.67
N GLY A 243 -6.87 8.31 -20.08
CA GLY A 243 -5.72 7.78 -20.82
C GLY A 243 -5.96 7.59 -22.32
N ILE A 244 -5.00 6.95 -22.99
CA ILE A 244 -5.07 6.54 -24.41
C ILE A 244 -6.31 5.68 -24.71
N LEU A 245 -6.86 5.01 -23.68
CA LEU A 245 -8.04 4.16 -23.78
C LEU A 245 -9.37 4.93 -23.80
N LYS A 246 -9.37 6.26 -23.66
CA LYS A 246 -10.59 7.08 -23.66
C LYS A 246 -11.44 6.87 -24.91
N ASN A 247 -10.80 6.65 -26.05
CA ASN A 247 -11.47 6.42 -27.34
C ASN A 247 -12.21 5.07 -27.42
N PHE A 248 -11.93 4.15 -26.49
CA PHE A 248 -12.55 2.82 -26.44
C PHE A 248 -13.62 2.70 -25.35
N LEU A 249 -13.94 3.77 -24.62
CA LEU A 249 -14.97 3.75 -23.58
C LEU A 249 -16.34 3.28 -24.11
N ASN A 250 -16.66 3.59 -25.37
CA ASN A 250 -17.92 3.19 -26.00
C ASN A 250 -18.04 1.67 -26.22
N LEU A 251 -16.96 0.90 -26.01
CA LEU A 251 -16.97 -0.58 -26.07
C LEU A 251 -17.33 -1.22 -24.73
N PHE A 252 -17.63 -0.42 -23.72
CA PHE A 252 -17.98 -0.87 -22.38
C PHE A 252 -19.31 -0.27 -21.95
N ASN A 253 -20.11 -1.08 -21.25
CA ASN A 253 -21.43 -0.66 -20.78
C ASN A 253 -21.34 0.31 -19.61
N ASP A 254 -20.45 0.02 -18.66
CA ASP A 254 -20.24 0.83 -17.47
C ASP A 254 -18.88 0.53 -16.80
N ASN A 255 -18.62 1.20 -15.68
CA ASN A 255 -17.42 1.02 -14.88
C ASN A 255 -17.20 -0.42 -14.39
N LEU A 256 -18.28 -1.17 -14.10
CA LEU A 256 -18.19 -2.55 -13.63
C LEU A 256 -17.71 -3.45 -14.77
N ASP A 257 -18.30 -3.30 -15.96
CA ASP A 257 -17.89 -4.00 -17.18
C ASP A 257 -16.43 -3.67 -17.59
N ILE A 258 -15.99 -2.41 -17.41
CA ILE A 258 -14.59 -2.03 -17.63
C ILE A 258 -13.65 -2.84 -16.74
N VAL A 259 -13.90 -2.82 -15.41
CA VAL A 259 -13.00 -3.49 -14.46
C VAL A 259 -13.06 -5.00 -14.65
N GLU A 260 -14.25 -5.59 -14.76
CA GLU A 260 -14.39 -7.03 -14.95
C GLU A 260 -13.67 -7.51 -16.22
N THR A 261 -13.89 -6.84 -17.36
CA THR A 261 -13.24 -7.20 -18.63
C THR A 261 -11.73 -7.07 -18.55
N ALA A 262 -11.23 -6.06 -17.83
CA ALA A 262 -9.80 -5.86 -17.68
C ALA A 262 -9.10 -7.06 -17.02
N PHE A 263 -9.81 -7.81 -16.16
CA PHE A 263 -9.31 -9.04 -15.55
C PHE A 263 -9.63 -10.28 -16.38
N THR A 264 -10.87 -10.48 -16.83
CA THR A 264 -11.29 -11.79 -17.38
C THR A 264 -10.93 -12.02 -18.84
N ASN A 265 -11.00 -10.98 -19.68
CA ASN A 265 -10.83 -11.11 -21.13
C ASN A 265 -9.66 -10.29 -21.67
N GLY A 266 -9.01 -9.52 -20.80
CA GLY A 266 -8.03 -8.51 -21.17
C GLY A 266 -8.62 -7.37 -22.02
N ILE A 267 -8.00 -6.21 -21.95
CA ILE A 267 -8.46 -5.03 -22.73
C ILE A 267 -8.17 -5.22 -24.23
N ALA A 268 -7.14 -6.02 -24.58
CA ALA A 268 -6.76 -6.31 -25.97
C ALA A 268 -7.91 -6.93 -26.77
N SER A 269 -8.69 -7.82 -26.14
CA SER A 269 -9.76 -8.56 -26.81
C SER A 269 -10.86 -7.65 -27.37
N ARG A 270 -11.19 -6.56 -26.65
CA ARG A 270 -12.17 -5.57 -27.10
C ARG A 270 -11.56 -4.45 -27.94
N THR A 271 -10.33 -4.03 -27.64
CA THR A 271 -9.72 -2.83 -28.24
C THR A 271 -8.81 -3.11 -29.44
N GLY A 272 -8.39 -4.37 -29.64
CA GLY A 272 -7.44 -4.76 -30.69
C GLY A 272 -5.98 -4.33 -30.43
N LEU A 273 -5.68 -3.73 -29.27
CA LEU A 273 -4.35 -3.23 -28.93
C LEU A 273 -3.46 -4.36 -28.37
N SER A 274 -2.64 -4.95 -29.22
CA SER A 274 -1.79 -6.11 -28.89
C SER A 274 -0.76 -5.89 -27.77
N TRP A 275 -0.37 -4.64 -27.52
CA TRP A 275 0.64 -4.27 -26.51
C TRP A 275 0.08 -3.97 -25.11
N ARG A 276 -1.23 -4.11 -24.90
CA ARG A 276 -1.89 -3.92 -23.59
C ARG A 276 -2.77 -5.11 -23.26
N GLY A 277 -2.64 -5.65 -22.05
CA GLY A 277 -3.63 -6.59 -21.52
C GLY A 277 -3.10 -7.95 -21.08
N LYS A 278 -1.89 -8.02 -20.51
CA LYS A 278 -1.44 -9.22 -19.79
C LYS A 278 -1.45 -9.06 -18.27
N GLY A 279 -1.20 -7.87 -17.73
CA GLY A 279 -1.04 -7.70 -16.27
C GLY A 279 -2.25 -8.07 -15.40
N LEU A 280 -3.39 -7.38 -15.55
CA LEU A 280 -4.60 -7.72 -14.80
C LEU A 280 -5.13 -9.13 -15.13
N PRO A 281 -5.10 -9.60 -16.40
CA PRO A 281 -5.43 -10.98 -16.71
C PRO A 281 -4.54 -12.01 -16.02
N THR A 282 -3.24 -11.79 -15.90
CA THR A 282 -2.34 -12.70 -15.14
C THR A 282 -2.74 -12.83 -13.67
N ILE A 283 -3.27 -11.78 -13.04
CA ILE A 283 -3.80 -11.89 -11.67
C ILE A 283 -5.04 -12.79 -11.64
N TYR A 284 -5.93 -12.65 -12.63
CA TYR A 284 -7.13 -13.48 -12.75
C TYR A 284 -6.81 -14.93 -13.13
N GLU A 285 -5.88 -15.18 -14.03
CA GLU A 285 -5.39 -16.50 -14.43
C GLU A 285 -4.84 -17.26 -13.21
N ASN A 286 -3.99 -16.62 -12.39
CA ASN A 286 -3.49 -17.25 -11.16
C ASN A 286 -4.60 -17.55 -10.13
N TYR A 287 -5.69 -16.79 -10.12
CA TYR A 287 -6.88 -17.10 -9.32
C TYR A 287 -7.63 -18.31 -9.91
N ASP A 288 -7.90 -18.30 -11.21
CA ASP A 288 -8.66 -19.32 -11.93
C ASP A 288 -7.93 -20.69 -11.92
N ASP A 289 -6.60 -20.67 -12.03
CA ASP A 289 -5.71 -21.84 -11.92
C ASP A 289 -5.55 -22.35 -10.47
N GLY A 290 -6.17 -21.68 -9.49
CA GLY A 290 -6.20 -22.08 -8.09
C GLY A 290 -4.91 -21.80 -7.31
N HIS A 291 -4.01 -20.94 -7.80
CA HIS A 291 -2.81 -20.54 -7.05
C HIS A 291 -3.13 -19.59 -5.89
N LEU A 292 -4.23 -18.86 -5.98
CA LEU A 292 -4.77 -18.01 -4.92
C LEU A 292 -6.30 -18.10 -4.88
N ASN A 293 -6.88 -17.81 -3.72
CA ASN A 293 -8.34 -17.81 -3.54
C ASN A 293 -8.83 -16.48 -2.92
N ASN A 294 -10.15 -16.29 -2.86
CA ASN A 294 -10.79 -15.08 -2.33
C ASN A 294 -10.26 -13.77 -2.97
N LEU A 295 -10.12 -13.74 -4.30
CA LEU A 295 -9.69 -12.53 -5.01
C LEU A 295 -10.78 -11.45 -4.94
N VAL A 296 -10.46 -10.32 -4.30
CA VAL A 296 -11.32 -9.14 -4.20
C VAL A 296 -10.59 -7.93 -4.77
N VAL A 297 -11.31 -7.11 -5.53
CA VAL A 297 -10.81 -5.89 -6.15
C VAL A 297 -11.76 -4.73 -5.85
N ILE A 298 -11.21 -3.63 -5.36
CA ILE A 298 -11.93 -2.36 -5.20
C ILE A 298 -11.18 -1.28 -5.98
N SER A 299 -11.85 -0.64 -6.93
CA SER A 299 -11.27 0.46 -7.71
C SER A 299 -12.34 1.47 -8.05
N ASN A 300 -12.09 2.76 -7.76
CA ASN A 300 -13.08 3.81 -7.98
C ASN A 300 -14.41 3.44 -7.32
N ASN A 301 -15.50 3.36 -8.07
CA ASN A 301 -16.82 2.98 -7.58
C ASN A 301 -17.17 1.51 -7.87
N VAL A 302 -16.19 0.63 -8.03
CA VAL A 302 -16.41 -0.79 -8.34
C VAL A 302 -15.84 -1.66 -7.23
N TYR A 303 -16.64 -2.66 -6.84
CA TYR A 303 -16.28 -3.76 -5.97
C TYR A 303 -16.53 -5.08 -6.72
N ILE A 304 -15.53 -5.94 -6.79
CA ILE A 304 -15.66 -7.30 -7.33
C ILE A 304 -15.07 -8.28 -6.32
N ASP A 305 -15.85 -9.31 -5.97
CA ASP A 305 -15.38 -10.50 -5.28
C ASP A 305 -15.58 -11.68 -6.24
N PHE A 306 -14.47 -12.21 -6.76
CA PHE A 306 -14.52 -13.27 -7.77
C PHE A 306 -14.97 -14.61 -7.20
N ASP A 307 -14.68 -14.85 -5.91
CA ASP A 307 -14.98 -16.10 -5.22
C ASP A 307 -16.46 -16.17 -4.84
N ARG A 308 -16.98 -15.10 -4.24
CA ARG A 308 -18.41 -14.95 -3.92
C ARG A 308 -19.28 -14.54 -5.11
N LYS A 309 -18.66 -14.31 -6.28
CA LYS A 309 -19.31 -13.81 -7.51
C LYS A 309 -20.09 -12.51 -7.29
N ILE A 310 -19.60 -11.64 -6.41
CA ILE A 310 -20.22 -10.35 -6.13
C ILE A 310 -19.64 -9.31 -7.08
N ARG A 311 -20.54 -8.56 -7.72
CA ARG A 311 -20.19 -7.46 -8.62
C ARG A 311 -21.08 -6.27 -8.26
N HIS A 312 -20.47 -5.19 -7.80
CA HIS A 312 -21.22 -4.09 -7.22
C HIS A 312 -20.64 -2.72 -7.57
N LYS A 313 -21.55 -1.78 -7.83
CA LYS A 313 -21.20 -0.36 -7.96
C LYS A 313 -21.37 0.31 -6.61
N LEU A 314 -20.26 0.73 -6.04
CA LEU A 314 -20.22 1.44 -4.77
C LEU A 314 -20.87 2.83 -4.91
N LYS A 315 -21.59 3.25 -3.88
CA LYS A 315 -22.14 4.60 -3.71
C LYS A 315 -21.02 5.63 -3.56
N ASN A 316 -19.96 5.25 -2.86
CA ASN A 316 -18.78 6.08 -2.64
C ASN A 316 -17.60 5.56 -3.48
N SER A 317 -16.92 6.45 -4.20
CA SER A 317 -15.73 6.07 -4.96
C SER A 317 -14.48 6.13 -4.09
N PHE A 318 -13.61 5.11 -4.18
CA PHE A 318 -12.25 5.15 -3.68
C PHE A 318 -11.28 5.65 -4.78
N SER A 319 -10.57 6.75 -4.56
CA SER A 319 -9.48 7.17 -5.45
C SER A 319 -8.24 6.33 -5.16
N GLY A 320 -8.15 5.18 -5.84
CA GLY A 320 -7.05 4.22 -5.76
C GLY A 320 -7.49 2.85 -6.25
N THR A 321 -6.62 1.85 -6.04
CA THR A 321 -6.92 0.44 -6.28
C THR A 321 -6.56 -0.38 -5.05
N TYR A 322 -7.44 -1.29 -4.67
CA TYR A 322 -7.22 -2.27 -3.61
C TYR A 322 -7.42 -3.68 -4.17
N TYR A 323 -6.50 -4.56 -3.82
CA TYR A 323 -6.53 -5.98 -4.11
C TYR A 323 -6.42 -6.76 -2.81
N TYR A 324 -7.16 -7.86 -2.72
CA TYR A 324 -7.08 -8.81 -1.63
C TYR A 324 -7.15 -10.22 -2.16
N TRP A 325 -6.37 -11.11 -1.56
CA TRP A 325 -6.46 -12.54 -1.79
C TRP A 325 -5.90 -13.29 -0.61
N LYS A 326 -6.09 -14.60 -0.64
CA LYS A 326 -5.54 -15.54 0.33
C LYS A 326 -4.78 -16.65 -0.37
N VAL A 327 -3.84 -17.23 0.37
CA VAL A 327 -3.17 -18.48 0.01
C VAL A 327 -3.20 -19.36 1.25
N ASP A 328 -3.75 -20.56 1.10
CA ASP A 328 -3.82 -21.58 2.12
C ASP A 328 -3.59 -22.98 1.49
N GLN A 329 -3.75 -24.04 2.28
CA GLN A 329 -3.49 -25.41 1.84
C GLN A 329 -4.48 -25.96 0.80
N SER A 330 -5.58 -25.25 0.51
CA SER A 330 -6.48 -25.61 -0.59
C SER A 330 -5.98 -25.14 -1.96
N CYS A 331 -5.04 -24.19 -2.01
CA CYS A 331 -4.47 -23.70 -3.25
C CYS A 331 -3.54 -24.73 -3.91
N THR A 332 -3.36 -24.62 -5.22
CA THR A 332 -2.32 -25.35 -5.97
C THR A 332 -0.95 -25.02 -5.38
N LYS A 333 -0.30 -26.02 -4.78
CA LYS A 333 0.99 -25.84 -4.10
C LYS A 333 2.06 -25.37 -5.07
N GLU A 334 2.53 -24.14 -4.84
CA GLU A 334 3.64 -23.55 -5.55
C GLU A 334 4.70 -23.07 -4.55
N CYS A 335 5.68 -23.93 -4.25
CA CYS A 335 6.70 -23.64 -3.24
C CYS A 335 8.04 -24.27 -3.64
N PHE A 336 8.70 -23.67 -4.62
CA PHE A 336 9.94 -24.17 -5.19
C PHE A 336 11.14 -23.84 -4.32
N GLU A 337 12.07 -24.77 -4.18
CA GLU A 337 13.30 -24.56 -3.42
C GLU A 337 14.07 -23.32 -3.91
N ILE A 338 14.69 -22.65 -2.94
CA ILE A 338 15.61 -21.54 -3.16
C ILE A 338 16.96 -22.20 -3.44
N LYS A 339 17.43 -22.11 -4.70
CA LYS A 339 18.79 -22.55 -5.02
C LYS A 339 19.76 -21.56 -4.36
N ASN A 340 20.68 -22.09 -3.56
CA ASN A 340 21.75 -21.34 -2.90
C ASN A 340 22.68 -20.63 -3.91
#